data_AF-A0A2S2N6Z5-F1
#
_entry.id   AF-A0A2S2N6Z5-F1
#
_cell.length_a   1.000
_cell.length_b   1.000
_cell.length_c   1.000
_cell.angle_alpha   90.00
_cell.angle_beta   90.00
_cell.angle_gamma   90.00
#
_symmetry.space_group_name_H-M   'P 1'
#
loop_
_entity.id
_entity.type
_entity.pdbx_description
1 polymer ?
#
loop_
_entity_poly.entity_id
_entity_poly.type
_entity_poly.pdbx_seq_one_letter_code
_entity_poly.pdbx_strand_id
1 'polypeptide(L)'
;MIFDDFQSAYENTYVMKKCFWWIIAVVGQIIVATYIQVLWEDVNLMNENKIELMNGAVESVHTLCGAAGAYVVGHLSYDWKKFGDIIFTVGTFVLALLLFIIYYCNSLWMLYRLYIIFGTCYQVLLTITTSEVAKHI
;
A
#
# COMPACT_ATOMS: atom_id res chain seq x y z
N MET A 1 1.33 33.10 -10.15
CA MET A 1 1.56 32.62 -8.77
C MET A 1 1.18 31.14 -8.66
N ILE A 2 -0.09 30.74 -8.51
CA ILE A 2 -0.44 29.30 -8.37
C ILE A 2 -0.13 28.46 -9.64
N PHE A 3 -0.39 29.00 -10.83
CA PHE A 3 -0.12 28.28 -12.08
C PHE A 3 1.38 28.11 -12.35
N ASP A 4 2.17 29.11 -11.96
CA ASP A 4 3.63 29.06 -12.11
C ASP A 4 4.25 28.05 -11.13
N ASP A 5 3.74 28.00 -9.88
CA ASP A 5 4.14 27.00 -8.89
C ASP A 5 3.74 25.58 -9.35
N PHE A 6 2.54 25.42 -9.91
CA PHE A 6 2.10 24.16 -10.50
C PHE A 6 3.00 23.73 -11.67
N GLN A 7 3.32 24.64 -12.58
CA GLN A 7 4.20 24.34 -13.70
C GLN A 7 5.60 23.93 -13.20
N SER A 8 6.17 24.69 -12.26
CA SER A 8 7.50 24.40 -11.70
C SER A 8 7.55 23.05 -10.97
N ALA A 9 6.50 22.70 -10.22
CA ALA A 9 6.40 21.42 -9.54
C ALA A 9 6.42 20.22 -10.50
N TYR A 10 5.74 20.33 -11.65
CA TYR A 10 5.68 19.26 -12.66
C TYR A 10 6.87 19.26 -13.63
N GLU A 11 7.66 20.33 -13.70
CA GLU A 11 8.96 20.31 -14.38
C GLU A 11 10.00 19.48 -13.61
N ASN A 12 9.82 19.31 -12.30
CA ASN A 12 10.69 18.47 -11.48
C ASN A 12 10.45 16.97 -11.76
N THR A 13 11.41 16.34 -12.46
CA THR A 13 11.34 14.91 -12.83
C THR A 13 11.23 13.98 -11.61
N TYR A 14 11.78 14.37 -10.46
CA TYR A 14 11.66 13.60 -9.22
C TYR A 14 10.21 13.55 -8.71
N VAL A 15 9.55 14.70 -8.64
CA VAL A 15 8.13 14.81 -8.27
C VAL A 15 7.27 14.03 -9.24
N MET A 16 7.51 14.18 -10.54
CA MET A 16 6.77 13.45 -11.57
C MET A 16 6.86 11.94 -11.42
N LYS A 17 8.06 11.40 -11.16
CA LYS A 17 8.26 9.96 -10.93
C LYS A 17 7.49 9.47 -9.70
N LYS A 18 7.51 10.25 -8.60
CA LYS A 18 6.78 9.90 -7.37
C LYS A 18 5.26 9.96 -7.58
N CYS A 19 4.76 10.96 -8.28
CA CYS A 19 3.35 11.06 -8.64
C CYS A 19 2.88 9.90 -9.53
N PHE A 20 3.70 9.47 -10.49
CA PHE A 20 3.38 8.31 -11.33
C PHE A 20 3.24 7.03 -10.50
N TRP A 21 4.19 6.76 -9.61
CA TRP A 21 4.10 5.62 -8.69
C TRP A 21 2.87 5.75 -7.77
N TRP A 22 2.60 6.95 -7.24
CA TRP A 22 1.48 7.21 -6.35
C TRP A 22 0.14 6.85 -6.99
N ILE A 23 -0.10 7.29 -8.24
CA ILE A 23 -1.34 7.00 -8.97
C ILE A 23 -1.53 5.49 -9.12
N ILE A 24 -0.49 4.77 -9.57
CA ILE A 24 -0.55 3.32 -9.74
C ILE A 24 -0.84 2.62 -8.41
N ALA A 25 -0.16 3.04 -7.34
CA ALA A 25 -0.33 2.44 -6.03
C ALA A 25 -1.75 2.66 -5.48
N VAL A 26 -2.30 3.87 -5.59
CA VAL A 26 -3.66 4.19 -5.14
C VAL A 26 -4.71 3.41 -5.94
N VAL A 27 -4.58 3.37 -7.27
CA VAL A 27 -5.50 2.58 -8.11
C VAL A 27 -5.43 1.10 -7.75
N GLY A 28 -4.22 0.56 -7.59
CA GLY A 28 -4.01 -0.83 -7.15
C GLY A 28 -4.67 -1.12 -5.80
N GLN A 29 -4.50 -0.22 -4.83
CA GLN A 29 -5.12 -0.36 -3.50
C GLN A 29 -6.65 -0.32 -3.57
N ILE A 30 -7.25 0.56 -4.39
CA ILE A 30 -8.70 0.62 -4.57
C ILE A 30 -9.23 -0.71 -5.10
N ILE A 31 -8.54 -1.31 -6.08
CA ILE A 31 -8.91 -2.62 -6.63
C ILE A 31 -8.85 -3.68 -5.52
N VAL A 32 -7.76 -3.74 -4.75
CA VAL A 32 -7.61 -4.71 -3.65
C VAL A 32 -8.72 -4.54 -2.62
N ALA A 33 -8.96 -3.32 -2.14
CA ALA A 33 -10.00 -3.02 -1.16
C ALA A 33 -11.41 -3.40 -1.66
N THR A 34 -11.65 -3.30 -2.96
CA THR A 34 -12.94 -3.67 -3.57
C THR A 34 -13.16 -5.18 -3.61
N TYR A 35 -12.12 -5.97 -3.91
CA TYR A 35 -12.27 -7.41 -4.16
C TYR A 35 -11.85 -8.31 -3.00
N ILE A 36 -11.14 -7.80 -2.00
CA ILE A 36 -10.59 -8.64 -0.93
C ILE A 36 -11.68 -9.35 -0.11
N GLN A 37 -12.80 -8.67 0.16
CA GLN A 37 -13.91 -9.26 0.92
C GLN A 37 -14.65 -10.35 0.13
N VAL A 38 -14.80 -10.15 -1.19
CA VAL A 38 -15.36 -11.17 -2.09
C VAL A 38 -14.47 -12.41 -2.09
N LEU A 39 -13.16 -12.23 -2.18
CA LEU A 39 -12.20 -13.34 -2.12
C LEU A 39 -12.27 -14.09 -0.78
N TRP A 40 -12.42 -13.38 0.34
CA TRP A 40 -12.60 -14.00 1.65
C TRP A 40 -13.86 -14.87 1.73
N GLU A 41 -14.97 -14.38 1.19
CA GLU A 41 -16.22 -15.13 1.12
C GLU A 41 -16.07 -16.37 0.24
N ASP A 42 -15.50 -16.24 -0.96
CA ASP A 42 -15.26 -17.35 -1.88
C ASP A 42 -14.41 -18.46 -1.23
N VAL A 43 -13.30 -18.09 -0.59
CA VAL A 43 -12.41 -19.05 0.10
C VAL A 43 -13.09 -19.70 1.31
N ASN A 44 -13.96 -18.98 2.03
CA ASN A 44 -14.72 -19.53 3.14
C ASN A 44 -15.82 -20.49 2.67
N LEU A 45 -16.46 -20.21 1.54
CA LEU A 45 -17.47 -21.10 0.94
C LEU A 45 -16.85 -22.41 0.42
N MET A 46 -15.62 -22.35 -0.10
CA MET A 46 -14.89 -23.53 -0.58
C MET A 46 -14.29 -24.39 0.55
N ASN A 47 -14.16 -23.86 1.77
CA ASN A 47 -13.67 -24.62 2.91
C ASN A 47 -14.77 -25.50 3.52
N GLU A 48 -14.43 -26.75 3.83
CA GLU A 48 -15.34 -27.70 4.50
C GLU A 48 -15.74 -27.21 5.90
N ASN A 49 -14.79 -26.60 6.61
CA ASN A 49 -14.98 -26.00 7.93
C ASN A 49 -15.21 -24.50 7.80
N LYS A 50 -16.46 -24.11 7.50
CA LYS A 50 -16.85 -22.69 7.44
C LYS A 50 -16.60 -22.02 8.79
N ILE A 51 -15.97 -20.85 8.76
CA ILE A 51 -15.76 -20.01 9.92
C ILE A 51 -16.48 -18.67 9.75
N GLU A 52 -16.78 -18.02 10.86
CA GLU A 52 -17.39 -16.69 10.84
C GLU A 52 -16.40 -15.68 10.24
N LEU A 53 -16.86 -14.87 9.29
CA LEU A 53 -16.04 -13.88 8.61
C LEU A 53 -15.70 -12.73 9.57
N MET A 54 -14.40 -12.48 9.77
CA MET A 54 -13.89 -11.46 10.69
C MET A 54 -13.53 -10.14 9.99
N ASN A 55 -14.22 -9.80 8.90
CA ASN A 55 -13.85 -8.71 7.99
C ASN A 55 -13.61 -7.39 8.74
N GLY A 56 -14.55 -6.99 9.61
CA GLY A 56 -14.43 -5.74 10.36
C GLY A 56 -13.22 -5.70 11.32
N ALA A 57 -12.91 -6.82 11.97
CA ALA A 57 -11.74 -6.92 12.84
C ALA A 57 -10.44 -6.85 12.03
N VAL A 58 -10.37 -7.56 10.89
CA VAL A 58 -9.21 -7.56 10.00
C VAL A 58 -8.95 -6.18 9.41
N GLU A 59 -9.97 -5.48 8.94
CA GLU A 59 -9.87 -4.10 8.42
C GLU A 59 -9.42 -3.11 9.51
N SER A 60 -9.90 -3.29 10.75
CA SER A 60 -9.48 -2.46 11.88
C SER A 60 -8.00 -2.65 12.20
N VAL A 61 -7.53 -3.91 12.23
CA VAL A 61 -6.12 -4.22 12.45
C VAL A 61 -5.26 -3.71 11.29
N HIS A 62 -5.70 -3.90 10.05
CA HIS A 62 -5.06 -3.35 8.86
C HIS A 62 -4.89 -1.83 8.97
N THR A 63 -5.94 -1.11 9.33
CA THR A 63 -5.93 0.34 9.50
C THR A 63 -4.96 0.77 10.60
N LEU A 64 -4.98 0.08 11.75
CA LEU A 64 -4.09 0.37 12.87
C LEU A 64 -2.62 0.13 12.51
N CYS A 65 -2.31 -0.99 11.85
CA CYS A 65 -0.95 -1.30 11.40
C CYS A 65 -0.47 -0.30 10.34
N GLY A 66 -1.32 0.08 9.40
CA GLY A 66 -1.03 1.12 8.42
C GLY A 66 -0.73 2.48 9.08
N ALA A 67 -1.56 2.89 10.05
CA ALA A 67 -1.35 4.12 10.81
C ALA A 67 -0.04 4.09 11.61
N ALA A 68 0.25 2.98 12.29
CA ALA A 68 1.50 2.80 13.02
C ALA A 68 2.72 2.87 12.08
N GLY A 69 2.64 2.21 10.92
CA GLY A 69 3.69 2.26 9.90
C GLY A 69 3.93 3.67 9.38
N ALA A 70 2.86 4.41 9.05
CA ALA A 70 2.94 5.80 8.62
C ALA A 70 3.58 6.71 9.70
N TYR A 71 3.19 6.51 10.97
CA TYR A 71 3.76 7.26 12.09
C TYR A 71 5.26 7.03 12.26
N VAL A 72 5.71 5.77 12.16
CA VAL A 72 7.14 5.41 12.23
C VAL A 72 7.92 6.05 11.10
N VAL A 73 7.41 5.98 9.87
CA VAL A 73 8.02 6.63 8.70
C VAL A 73 8.15 8.15 8.91
N GLY A 74 7.13 8.79 9.47
CA GLY A 74 7.16 10.23 9.73
C GLY A 74 8.28 10.68 10.68
N HIS A 75 8.76 9.79 11.56
CA HIS A 75 9.87 10.06 12.48
C HIS A 75 11.24 9.63 11.93
N LEU A 76 11.29 8.90 10.81
CA LEU A 76 12.53 8.46 10.21
C LEU A 76 13.20 9.60 9.44
N SER A 77 14.34 10.07 9.96
CA SER A 77 15.22 10.99 9.25
C SER A 77 16.14 10.22 8.31
N TYR A 78 15.69 10.00 7.07
CA TYR A 78 16.40 9.21 6.06
C TYR A 78 16.55 9.96 4.73
N ASP A 79 17.65 9.72 4.01
CA ASP A 79 17.89 10.31 2.68
C ASP A 79 17.12 9.54 1.60
N TRP A 80 15.85 9.90 1.47
CA TRP A 80 14.92 9.33 0.50
C TRP A 80 15.29 9.63 -0.95
N LYS A 81 16.06 10.69 -1.22
CA LYS A 81 16.50 11.01 -2.58
C LYS A 81 17.56 10.02 -3.07
N LYS A 82 18.47 9.60 -2.17
CA LYS A 82 19.54 8.64 -2.50
C LYS A 82 19.05 7.20 -2.57
N PHE A 83 18.25 6.77 -1.60
CA PHE A 83 17.87 5.36 -1.44
C PHE A 83 16.41 5.07 -1.84
N GLY A 84 15.59 6.11 -2.05
CA GLY A 84 14.18 5.95 -2.32
C GLY A 84 13.89 5.14 -3.57
N ASP A 85 14.71 5.24 -4.62
CA ASP A 85 14.52 4.43 -5.82
C ASP A 85 14.61 2.93 -5.55
N ILE A 86 15.63 2.49 -4.81
CA ILE A 86 15.81 1.08 -4.45
C ILE A 86 14.68 0.62 -3.54
N ILE A 87 14.33 1.43 -2.53
CA ILE A 87 13.24 1.12 -1.59
C ILE A 87 11.92 0.95 -2.32
N PHE A 88 11.63 1.81 -3.30
CA PHE A 88 10.39 1.74 -4.07
C PHE A 88 10.38 0.56 -5.04
N THR A 89 11.49 0.26 -5.70
CA THR A 89 11.58 -0.91 -6.58
C THR A 89 11.38 -2.21 -5.78
N VAL A 90 12.12 -2.38 -4.69
CA VAL A 90 11.99 -3.56 -3.81
C VAL A 90 10.61 -3.60 -3.18
N GLY A 91 10.14 -2.48 -2.65
CA GLY A 91 8.82 -2.37 -2.02
C GLY A 91 7.69 -2.72 -2.99
N THR A 92 7.73 -2.22 -4.22
CA THR A 92 6.74 -2.56 -5.25
C THR A 92 6.79 -4.03 -5.63
N PHE A 93 7.99 -4.61 -5.73
CA PHE A 93 8.13 -6.05 -5.97
C PHE A 93 7.56 -6.88 -4.82
N VAL A 94 7.79 -6.47 -3.56
CA VAL A 94 7.20 -7.10 -2.38
C VAL A 94 5.67 -7.00 -2.40
N LEU A 95 5.11 -5.83 -2.73
CA LEU A 95 3.67 -5.65 -2.87
C LEU A 95 3.08 -6.58 -3.94
N ALA A 96 3.72 -6.66 -5.11
CA ALA A 96 3.30 -7.54 -6.19
C ALA A 96 3.38 -9.02 -5.78
N LEU A 97 4.45 -9.43 -5.11
CA LEU A 97 4.61 -10.80 -4.62
C LEU A 97 3.54 -11.15 -3.57
N LEU A 98 3.25 -10.25 -2.64
CA LEU A 98 2.20 -10.45 -1.65
C LEU A 98 0.83 -10.62 -2.31
N LEU A 99 0.49 -9.79 -3.31
CA LEU A 99 -0.74 -9.94 -4.08
C LEU A 99 -0.81 -11.27 -4.83
N PHE A 100 0.31 -11.70 -5.41
CA PHE A 100 0.39 -13.00 -6.07
C PHE A 100 0.13 -14.14 -5.08
N ILE A 101 0.70 -14.09 -3.88
CA ILE A 101 0.46 -15.09 -2.84
C ILE A 101 -0.99 -15.05 -2.35
N ILE A 102 -1.58 -13.86 -2.17
CA ILE A 102 -2.99 -13.68 -1.79
C ILE A 102 -3.89 -14.38 -2.81
N TYR A 103 -3.65 -14.22 -4.11
CA TYR A 103 -4.47 -14.82 -5.16
C TYR A 103 -4.51 -16.36 -5.10
N TYR A 104 -3.40 -17.01 -4.76
CA TYR A 104 -3.33 -18.48 -4.67
C TYR A 104 -3.64 -19.03 -3.26
N CYS A 105 -3.96 -18.18 -2.28
CA CYS A 105 -4.14 -18.60 -0.90
C CYS A 105 -5.55 -19.14 -0.65
N ASN A 106 -5.64 -20.42 -0.27
CA ASN A 106 -6.92 -21.09 0.05
C ASN A 106 -7.23 -21.14 1.56
N SER A 107 -6.44 -20.46 2.39
CA SER A 107 -6.63 -20.43 3.84
C SER A 107 -7.04 -19.03 4.28
N LEU A 108 -8.26 -18.89 4.81
CA LEU A 108 -8.81 -17.59 5.23
C LEU A 108 -7.91 -16.87 6.24
N TRP A 109 -7.39 -17.60 7.25
CA TRP A 109 -6.48 -17.04 8.25
C TRP A 109 -5.16 -16.52 7.66
N MET A 110 -4.61 -17.23 6.67
CA MET A 110 -3.39 -16.79 6.00
C MET A 110 -3.67 -15.58 5.11
N LEU A 111 -4.81 -15.57 4.43
CA LEU A 111 -5.26 -14.47 3.59
C LEU A 111 -5.48 -13.18 4.39
N TYR A 112 -6.07 -13.26 5.59
CA TYR A 112 -6.17 -12.12 6.52
C TYR A 112 -4.81 -11.55 6.91
N ARG A 113 -3.85 -12.40 7.28
CA ARG A 113 -2.49 -11.96 7.63
C ARG A 113 -1.78 -11.30 6.46
N LEU A 114 -1.86 -11.90 5.27
CA LEU A 114 -1.25 -11.36 4.05
C LEU A 114 -1.84 -10.00 3.68
N TYR A 115 -3.16 -9.83 3.78
CA TYR A 115 -3.82 -8.54 3.54
C TYR A 115 -3.33 -7.44 4.49
N ILE A 116 -3.20 -7.74 5.78
CA ILE A 116 -2.67 -6.78 6.78
C ILE A 116 -1.21 -6.39 6.44
N ILE A 117 -0.36 -7.37 6.10
CA ILE A 117 1.04 -7.12 5.74
C ILE A 117 1.13 -6.27 4.46
N PHE A 118 0.41 -6.68 3.41
CA PHE A 118 0.34 -5.94 2.15
C PHE A 118 -0.09 -4.49 2.38
N GLY A 119 -1.18 -4.30 3.12
CA GLY A 119 -1.70 -2.98 3.48
C GLY A 119 -0.73 -2.10 4.23
N THR A 120 -0.05 -2.68 5.21
CA THR A 120 0.96 -1.96 6.01
C THR A 120 2.13 -1.52 5.14
N CYS A 121 2.65 -2.41 4.29
CA CYS A 121 3.72 -2.08 3.35
C CYS A 121 3.29 -0.99 2.35
N TYR A 122 2.07 -1.09 1.83
CA TYR A 122 1.50 -0.10 0.93
C TYR A 122 1.42 1.27 1.62
N GLN A 123 0.88 1.34 2.82
CA GLN A 123 0.69 2.59 3.57
C GLN A 123 2.03 3.26 3.91
N VAL A 124 3.04 2.47 4.25
CA VAL A 124 4.42 2.94 4.48
C VAL A 124 4.99 3.58 3.22
N LEU A 125 4.95 2.89 2.08
CA LEU A 125 5.48 3.41 0.82
C LEU A 125 4.69 4.64 0.34
N LEU A 126 3.37 4.64 0.53
CA LEU A 126 2.51 5.78 0.24
C LEU A 126 2.92 7.01 1.05
N THR A 127 3.11 6.85 2.37
CA THR A 127 3.50 7.95 3.27
C THR A 127 4.85 8.54 2.90
N ILE A 128 5.83 7.69 2.54
CA ILE A 128 7.12 8.16 2.02
C ILE A 128 6.90 8.98 0.75
N THR A 129 6.09 8.47 -0.18
CA THR A 129 5.83 9.13 -1.48
C THR A 129 5.22 10.51 -1.30
N THR A 130 4.15 10.61 -0.52
CA THR A 130 3.43 11.87 -0.32
C THR A 130 4.30 12.89 0.43
N SER A 131 5.11 12.43 1.39
CA SER A 131 6.08 13.27 2.09
C SER A 131 7.16 13.80 1.14
N GLU A 132 7.66 12.96 0.24
CA GLU A 132 8.69 13.37 -0.73
C GLU A 132 8.15 14.30 -1.81
N VAL A 133 6.93 14.07 -2.29
CA VAL A 133 6.26 15.03 -3.18
C VAL A 133 6.14 16.39 -2.47
N ALA A 134 5.62 16.41 -1.24
CA ALA A 134 5.43 17.66 -0.49
C ALA A 134 6.73 18.44 -0.21
N LYS A 135 7.89 17.78 -0.10
CA LYS A 135 9.19 18.44 0.11
C LYS A 135 9.80 19.05 -1.17
N HIS A 136 9.32 18.64 -2.34
CA HIS A 136 9.97 18.91 -3.63
C HIS A 136 9.07 19.62 -4.64
N ILE A 137 7.85 20.01 -4.23
CA ILE A 137 6.97 20.96 -4.90
C ILE A 137 7.21 22.38 -4.43
#